data_AF-A0A1E1W4K2-F1
#
_entry.id   AF-A0A1E1W4K2-F1
#
_cell.length_a   1.000
_cell.length_b   1.000
_cell.length_c   1.000
_cell.angle_alpha   90.00
_cell.angle_beta   90.00
_cell.angle_gamma   90.00
#
_symmetry.space_group_name_H-M   'P 1'
#
loop_
_entity.id
_entity.type
_entity.pdbx_description
1 polymer ?
#
loop_
_entity_poly.entity_id
_entity_poly.type
_entity_poly.pdbx_seq_one_letter_code
_entity_poly.pdbx_strand_id
1 'polypeptide(L)'
;MAVPEYKLSAVLCGHSMDVRCVATTKEYCILSASRDRTAKLWHPEGVKDFVNVVTYKGHKNFVSCVCWLPPCESFPEGLVITGSNDNTILGYNLQDAKIQITLEGHENVVCWVTPGRDSGILISTSWDNTAKIWNVNSPQSAPLTLKGHQAAVWCVVELGNGTYATASADKTIKIWRKDGGLITSLAGHTDCVRGLAVASPESFLSCSNDASIKLWTNKGECLNTYYGHSNYIYSISTNPGVRDGFASCGEDGSVRVWAAGHCIMQARLPVHSVWSVVCLDNGDIVTGSSDGIVRVFTKDPARYADEVTLKAFDDEVEKMQSAAEQEIGGFKLSELPGPEALLEPGKTDGQTKLVRRGTNVKCYSWSMAENTWNEIGDVMGANPPSEGKTM
;
A
#
# COMPACT_ATOMS: atom_id res chain seq x y z
N MET A 1 4.11 29.38 3.82
CA MET A 1 4.26 28.89 2.44
C MET A 1 2.93 28.28 2.05
N ALA A 2 2.46 28.52 0.83
CA ALA A 2 1.27 27.84 0.32
C ALA A 2 1.49 26.33 0.37
N VAL A 3 0.46 25.58 0.77
CA VAL A 3 0.47 24.12 0.70
C VAL A 3 0.65 23.73 -0.78
N PRO A 4 1.62 22.89 -1.14
CA PRO A 4 1.79 22.46 -2.52
C PRO A 4 0.54 21.68 -2.97
N GLU A 5 -0.15 22.21 -3.98
CA GLU A 5 -1.33 21.60 -4.57
C GLU A 5 -0.90 20.54 -5.60
N TYR A 6 -0.99 19.28 -5.19
CA TYR A 6 -0.79 18.15 -6.09
C TYR A 6 -2.05 17.91 -6.91
N LYS A 7 -1.93 17.87 -8.24
CA LYS A 7 -3.02 17.51 -9.17
C LYS A 7 -2.64 16.31 -10.02
N LEU A 8 -3.65 15.64 -10.56
CA LEU A 8 -3.45 14.57 -11.52
C LEU A 8 -2.63 15.10 -12.71
N SER A 9 -1.60 14.35 -13.08
CA SER A 9 -0.68 14.64 -14.18
C SER A 9 -0.91 13.67 -15.33
N ALA A 10 -0.89 12.37 -15.02
CA ALA A 10 -1.01 11.30 -16.00
C ALA A 10 -1.78 10.10 -15.45
N VAL A 11 -2.47 9.39 -16.34
CA VAL A 11 -3.19 8.15 -16.10
C VAL A 11 -2.61 7.08 -17.01
N LEU A 12 -2.04 6.04 -16.41
CA LEU A 12 -1.30 4.98 -17.11
C LEU A 12 -2.19 3.73 -17.12
N CYS A 13 -2.90 3.56 -18.22
CA CYS A 13 -3.78 2.41 -18.47
C CYS A 13 -3.01 1.29 -19.17
N GLY A 14 -3.07 0.07 -18.63
CA GLY A 14 -2.47 -1.09 -19.30
C GLY A 14 -2.51 -2.39 -18.53
N HIS A 15 -2.76 -2.36 -17.22
CA HIS A 15 -3.06 -3.56 -16.45
C HIS A 15 -4.56 -3.87 -16.47
N SER A 16 -4.91 -5.15 -16.46
CA SER A 16 -6.33 -5.60 -16.46
C SER A 16 -6.88 -5.94 -15.07
N MET A 17 -6.03 -5.88 -14.04
CA MET A 17 -6.36 -6.12 -12.64
C MET A 17 -5.52 -5.20 -11.75
N ASP A 18 -5.81 -5.19 -10.44
CA ASP A 18 -5.14 -4.36 -9.43
C ASP A 18 -3.64 -4.18 -9.65
N VAL A 19 -3.16 -2.95 -9.60
CA VAL A 19 -1.73 -2.64 -9.53
C VAL A 19 -1.30 -2.72 -8.07
N ARG A 20 -0.56 -3.77 -7.73
CA ARG A 20 -0.17 -4.10 -6.35
C ARG A 20 1.06 -3.35 -5.87
N CYS A 21 1.94 -2.97 -6.78
CA CYS A 21 3.19 -2.30 -6.46
C CYS A 21 3.58 -1.36 -7.59
N VAL A 22 4.04 -0.17 -7.22
CA VAL A 22 4.75 0.76 -8.10
C VAL A 22 6.15 1.01 -7.55
N ALA A 23 7.11 1.14 -8.44
CA ALA A 23 8.49 1.48 -8.12
C ALA A 23 9.04 2.43 -9.19
N THR A 24 10.21 2.99 -8.94
CA THR A 24 10.92 3.82 -9.92
C THR A 24 12.25 3.20 -10.30
N THR A 25 12.71 3.47 -11.51
CA THR A 25 14.07 3.17 -11.98
C THR A 25 14.89 4.46 -12.02
N LYS A 26 16.11 4.38 -12.58
CA LYS A 26 16.81 5.59 -13.03
C LYS A 26 15.96 6.35 -14.07
N GLU A 27 16.21 7.65 -14.22
CA GLU A 27 15.62 8.50 -15.27
C GLU A 27 14.09 8.66 -15.21
N TYR A 28 13.51 8.63 -14.00
CA TYR A 28 12.07 8.88 -13.79
C TYR A 28 11.12 7.86 -14.45
N CYS A 29 11.60 6.71 -14.92
CA CYS A 29 10.68 5.67 -15.38
C CYS A 29 9.95 5.03 -14.19
N ILE A 30 8.74 4.57 -14.46
CA ILE A 30 7.87 3.92 -13.50
C ILE A 30 7.84 2.42 -13.82
N LEU A 31 7.94 1.60 -12.78
CA LEU A 31 7.62 0.18 -12.83
C LEU A 31 6.29 -0.06 -12.13
N SER A 32 5.46 -0.93 -12.68
CA SER A 32 4.24 -1.40 -12.02
C SER A 32 4.13 -2.91 -12.07
N ALA A 33 3.60 -3.52 -11.01
CA ALA A 33 3.29 -4.94 -10.92
C ALA A 33 1.82 -5.16 -10.59
N SER A 34 1.20 -6.15 -11.23
CA SER A 34 -0.25 -6.38 -11.15
C SER A 34 -0.63 -7.83 -10.93
N ARG A 35 -1.84 -8.01 -10.39
CA ARG A 35 -2.54 -9.30 -10.34
C ARG A 35 -2.83 -9.89 -11.70
N ASP A 36 -2.73 -9.13 -12.79
CA ASP A 36 -2.83 -9.66 -14.15
C ASP A 36 -1.64 -10.55 -14.58
N ARG A 37 -0.70 -10.78 -13.65
CA ARG A 37 0.51 -11.61 -13.79
C ARG A 37 1.61 -10.96 -14.62
N THR A 38 1.55 -9.63 -14.76
CA THR A 38 2.56 -8.87 -15.48
C THR A 38 3.17 -7.77 -14.61
N ALA A 39 4.39 -7.39 -14.97
CA ALA A 39 4.93 -6.09 -14.60
C ALA A 39 5.18 -5.26 -15.87
N LYS A 40 5.22 -3.95 -15.75
CA LYS A 40 5.35 -3.02 -16.87
C LYS A 40 6.37 -1.93 -16.57
N LEU A 41 7.12 -1.54 -17.59
CA LEU A 41 7.97 -0.35 -17.61
C LEU A 41 7.26 0.76 -18.37
N TRP A 42 7.16 1.92 -17.73
CA TRP A 42 6.57 3.13 -18.28
C TRP A 42 7.66 4.19 -18.40
N HIS A 43 7.96 4.56 -19.63
CA HIS A 43 8.97 5.56 -19.93
C HIS A 43 8.30 6.94 -20.07
N PRO A 44 8.87 8.01 -19.46
CA PRO A 44 8.34 9.35 -19.64
C PRO A 44 8.54 9.82 -21.09
N GLU A 45 7.50 10.38 -21.70
CA GLU A 45 7.56 10.94 -23.04
C GLU A 45 7.03 12.38 -23.04
N GLY A 46 7.83 13.31 -23.56
CA GLY A 46 7.49 14.73 -23.54
C GLY A 46 7.50 15.32 -22.12
N VAL A 47 6.48 16.12 -21.80
CA VAL A 47 6.45 16.92 -20.57
C VAL A 47 5.81 16.17 -19.40
N LYS A 48 4.77 15.36 -19.66
CA LYS A 48 3.96 14.70 -18.61
C LYS A 48 3.51 13.28 -18.95
N ASP A 49 3.63 12.87 -20.21
CA ASP A 49 3.05 11.60 -20.65
C ASP A 49 3.98 10.44 -20.34
N PHE A 50 3.41 9.24 -20.26
CA PHE A 50 4.15 8.01 -20.05
C PHE A 50 3.65 6.95 -21.02
N VAL A 51 4.57 6.22 -21.62
CA VAL A 51 4.25 5.12 -22.54
C VAL A 51 4.76 3.80 -21.99
N ASN A 52 3.93 2.75 -22.11
CA ASN A 52 4.39 1.41 -21.77
C ASN A 52 5.35 0.91 -22.84
N VAL A 53 6.64 0.83 -22.51
CA VAL A 53 7.69 0.40 -23.43
C VAL A 53 7.99 -1.10 -23.33
N VAL A 54 7.79 -1.70 -22.15
CA VAL A 54 8.09 -3.13 -21.90
C VAL A 54 7.02 -3.75 -21.00
N THR A 55 6.63 -4.99 -21.29
CA THR A 55 5.77 -5.82 -20.42
C THR A 55 6.50 -7.10 -20.04
N TYR A 56 6.82 -7.25 -18.76
CA TYR A 56 7.47 -8.42 -18.18
C TYR A 56 6.43 -9.50 -17.86
N LYS A 57 6.68 -10.72 -18.34
CA LYS A 57 5.82 -11.90 -18.17
C LYS A 57 6.67 -13.09 -17.72
N GLY A 58 6.03 -14.09 -17.12
CA GLY A 58 6.69 -15.36 -16.76
C GLY A 58 6.14 -15.98 -15.48
N HIS A 59 5.64 -15.17 -14.57
CA HIS A 59 4.98 -15.65 -13.36
C HIS A 59 3.71 -16.46 -13.68
N LYS A 60 3.46 -17.48 -12.86
CA LYS A 60 2.28 -18.35 -12.97
C LYS A 60 1.06 -17.76 -12.26
N ASN A 61 1.29 -16.82 -11.35
CA ASN A 61 0.25 -16.15 -10.55
C ASN A 61 0.55 -14.65 -10.37
N PHE A 62 -0.22 -13.96 -9.54
CA PHE A 62 -0.19 -12.51 -9.35
C PHE A 62 1.21 -11.99 -9.08
N VAL A 63 1.63 -10.93 -9.78
CA VAL A 63 2.85 -10.20 -9.43
C VAL A 63 2.50 -9.24 -8.31
N SER A 64 3.10 -9.45 -7.15
CA SER A 64 2.80 -8.72 -5.92
C SER A 64 3.68 -7.48 -5.75
N CYS A 65 4.92 -7.55 -6.21
CA CYS A 65 5.92 -6.50 -6.02
C CYS A 65 6.88 -6.42 -7.20
N VAL A 66 7.45 -5.23 -7.39
CA VAL A 66 8.48 -4.96 -8.39
C VAL A 66 9.49 -3.96 -7.83
N CYS A 67 10.77 -4.12 -8.17
CA CYS A 67 11.79 -3.11 -7.91
C CYS A 67 12.83 -3.06 -9.05
N TRP A 68 13.57 -1.95 -9.10
CA TRP A 68 14.78 -1.84 -9.88
C TRP A 68 15.98 -2.32 -9.05
N LEU A 69 16.71 -3.31 -9.55
CA LEU A 69 18.03 -3.66 -9.04
C LEU A 69 19.09 -2.93 -9.88
N PRO A 70 19.88 -2.02 -9.30
CA PRO A 70 20.93 -1.33 -10.03
C PRO A 70 21.98 -2.28 -10.63
N PRO A 71 22.76 -1.81 -11.62
CA PRO A 71 23.92 -2.52 -12.13
C PRO A 71 24.79 -3.16 -11.06
N CYS A 72 25.14 -4.43 -11.27
CA CYS A 72 26.05 -5.19 -10.43
C CYS A 72 26.99 -6.04 -11.30
N GLU A 73 27.93 -6.76 -10.68
CA GLU A 73 28.97 -7.53 -11.38
C GLU A 73 28.40 -8.51 -12.41
N SER A 74 27.36 -9.26 -12.05
CA SER A 74 26.73 -10.23 -12.95
C SER A 74 25.72 -9.61 -13.92
N PHE A 75 25.21 -8.41 -13.61
CA PHE A 75 24.19 -7.72 -14.41
C PHE A 75 24.56 -6.25 -14.60
N PRO A 76 25.45 -5.94 -15.58
CA PRO A 76 25.94 -4.58 -15.81
C PRO A 76 24.86 -3.56 -16.18
N GLU A 77 23.75 -4.02 -16.76
CA GLU A 77 22.61 -3.16 -17.10
C GLU A 77 21.61 -3.02 -15.95
N GLY A 78 21.77 -3.76 -14.86
CA GLY A 78 20.76 -3.91 -13.81
C GLY A 78 19.61 -4.85 -14.22
N LEU A 79 18.64 -5.01 -13.33
CA LEU A 79 17.50 -5.90 -13.52
C LEU A 79 16.20 -5.25 -13.05
N VAL A 80 15.11 -5.50 -13.77
CA VAL A 80 13.77 -5.40 -13.18
C VAL A 80 13.52 -6.68 -12.39
N ILE A 81 13.23 -6.56 -11.10
CA ILE A 81 12.97 -7.71 -10.23
C ILE A 81 11.49 -7.72 -9.85
N THR A 82 10.85 -8.88 -9.95
CA THR A 82 9.46 -9.08 -9.50
C THR A 82 9.37 -10.21 -8.51
N GLY A 83 8.50 -10.06 -7.51
CA GLY A 83 8.05 -11.13 -6.63
C GLY A 83 6.59 -11.47 -6.86
N SER A 84 6.19 -12.70 -6.59
CA SER A 84 4.88 -13.21 -6.98
C SER A 84 4.23 -14.13 -5.94
N ASN A 85 2.91 -14.27 -6.12
CA ASN A 85 2.06 -15.26 -5.44
C ASN A 85 2.39 -16.71 -5.82
N ASP A 86 3.22 -16.94 -6.85
CA ASP A 86 3.77 -18.26 -7.18
C ASP A 86 5.05 -18.62 -6.40
N ASN A 87 5.39 -17.82 -5.37
CA ASN A 87 6.54 -17.99 -4.47
C ASN A 87 7.92 -17.74 -5.12
N THR A 88 7.96 -17.37 -6.40
CA THR A 88 9.21 -17.11 -7.11
C THR A 88 9.53 -15.63 -7.19
N ILE A 89 10.81 -15.35 -7.40
CA ILE A 89 11.31 -14.03 -7.77
C ILE A 89 11.95 -14.16 -9.16
N LEU A 90 11.54 -13.30 -10.09
CA LEU A 90 12.11 -13.25 -11.44
C LEU A 90 12.88 -11.94 -11.63
N GLY A 91 14.03 -12.02 -12.30
CA GLY A 91 14.79 -10.85 -12.72
C GLY A 91 14.90 -10.80 -14.24
N TYR A 92 14.59 -9.64 -14.81
CA TYR A 92 14.51 -9.39 -16.24
C TYR A 92 15.55 -8.39 -16.69
N ASN A 93 16.03 -8.55 -17.93
CA ASN A 93 16.65 -7.44 -18.64
C ASN A 93 15.63 -6.31 -18.83
N LEU A 94 16.08 -5.06 -18.64
CA LEU A 94 15.21 -3.89 -18.69
C LEU A 94 14.51 -3.70 -20.04
N GLN A 95 15.17 -3.96 -21.17
CA GLN A 95 14.71 -3.56 -22.50
C GLN A 95 13.90 -4.64 -23.21
N ASP A 96 14.29 -5.92 -23.10
CA ASP A 96 13.71 -7.00 -23.91
C ASP A 96 12.80 -7.96 -23.12
N ALA A 97 12.60 -7.71 -21.82
CA ALA A 97 11.84 -8.56 -20.90
C ALA A 97 12.32 -10.02 -20.79
N LYS A 98 13.54 -10.33 -21.22
CA LYS A 98 14.12 -11.67 -21.06
C LYS A 98 14.42 -11.93 -19.59
N ILE A 99 13.91 -13.06 -19.08
CA ILE A 99 14.26 -13.55 -17.74
C ILE A 99 15.75 -13.91 -17.73
N GLN A 100 16.51 -13.25 -16.86
CA GLN A 100 17.93 -13.48 -16.63
C GLN A 100 18.19 -14.30 -15.37
N ILE A 101 17.35 -14.14 -14.33
CA ILE A 101 17.43 -14.94 -13.10
C ILE A 101 16.05 -15.37 -12.61
N THR A 102 16.03 -16.53 -11.96
CA THR A 102 14.89 -17.04 -11.19
C THR A 102 15.43 -17.42 -9.81
N LEU A 103 14.88 -16.83 -8.76
CA LEU A 103 15.23 -17.18 -7.38
C LEU A 103 14.05 -17.91 -6.75
N GLU A 104 14.34 -19.12 -6.28
CA GLU A 104 13.39 -20.01 -5.61
C GLU A 104 13.90 -20.27 -4.19
N GLY A 105 13.00 -20.28 -3.21
CA GLY A 105 13.37 -20.55 -1.83
C GLY A 105 12.39 -20.04 -0.78
N HIS A 106 11.44 -19.17 -1.15
CA HIS A 106 10.28 -18.88 -0.33
C HIS A 106 9.22 -19.99 -0.46
N GLU A 107 8.51 -20.27 0.63
CA GLU A 107 7.49 -21.34 0.68
C GLU A 107 6.07 -20.81 0.43
N ASN A 108 5.93 -19.48 0.35
CA ASN A 108 4.66 -18.79 0.16
C ASN A 108 4.90 -17.46 -0.58
N VAL A 109 3.81 -16.72 -0.83
CA VAL A 109 3.77 -15.45 -1.57
C VAL A 109 4.93 -14.54 -1.22
N VAL A 110 5.72 -14.15 -2.21
CA VAL A 110 6.71 -13.08 -2.04
C VAL A 110 5.93 -11.77 -1.95
N CYS A 111 6.11 -11.00 -0.89
CA CYS A 111 5.33 -9.77 -0.64
C CYS A 111 6.03 -8.51 -1.13
N TRP A 112 7.35 -8.46 -0.94
CA TRP A 112 8.17 -7.31 -1.26
C TRP A 112 9.56 -7.77 -1.69
N VAL A 113 10.15 -7.00 -2.60
CA VAL A 113 11.54 -7.12 -3.04
C VAL A 113 12.17 -5.74 -3.03
N THR A 114 13.40 -5.62 -2.56
CA THR A 114 14.16 -4.36 -2.57
C THR A 114 15.65 -4.63 -2.78
N PRO A 115 16.37 -3.78 -3.52
CA PRO A 115 17.82 -3.84 -3.54
C PRO A 115 18.40 -3.52 -2.15
N GLY A 116 19.49 -4.20 -1.79
CA GLY A 116 20.38 -3.77 -0.71
C GLY A 116 21.33 -2.67 -1.17
N ARG A 117 22.08 -2.09 -0.23
CA ARG A 117 23.12 -1.09 -0.52
C ARG A 117 24.38 -1.71 -1.11
N ASP A 118 24.67 -2.95 -0.75
CA ASP A 118 25.80 -3.70 -1.31
C ASP A 118 25.45 -4.21 -2.72
N SER A 119 26.40 -4.11 -3.65
CA SER A 119 26.18 -4.45 -5.06
C SER A 119 25.73 -5.90 -5.24
N GLY A 120 24.63 -6.10 -5.97
CA GLY A 120 24.05 -7.42 -6.23
C GLY A 120 23.36 -8.06 -5.04
N ILE A 121 23.15 -7.34 -3.92
CA ILE A 121 22.30 -7.82 -2.84
C ILE A 121 20.85 -7.46 -3.13
N LEU A 122 19.97 -8.47 -3.04
CA LEU A 122 18.52 -8.34 -3.10
C LEU A 122 17.95 -8.85 -1.78
N ILE A 123 16.90 -8.20 -1.27
CA ILE A 123 16.21 -8.62 -0.06
C ILE A 123 14.74 -8.85 -0.40
N SER A 124 14.19 -9.98 0.01
CA SER A 124 12.78 -10.32 -0.19
C SER A 124 12.08 -10.66 1.12
N THR A 125 10.76 -10.57 1.12
CA THR A 125 9.88 -10.93 2.25
C THR A 125 8.72 -11.76 1.77
N SER A 126 8.12 -12.57 2.64
CA SER A 126 7.07 -13.50 2.24
C SER A 126 6.03 -13.79 3.33
N TRP A 127 4.88 -14.31 2.89
CA TRP A 127 3.87 -14.96 3.73
C TRP A 127 4.37 -16.23 4.44
N ASP A 128 5.57 -16.71 4.15
CA ASP A 128 6.22 -17.81 4.89
C ASP A 128 6.85 -17.36 6.23
N ASN A 129 6.57 -16.14 6.66
CA ASN A 129 7.04 -15.51 7.89
C ASN A 129 8.55 -15.18 7.90
N THR A 130 9.21 -15.23 6.74
CA THR A 130 10.65 -14.95 6.62
C THR A 130 10.94 -13.76 5.70
N ALA A 131 12.13 -13.19 5.90
CA ALA A 131 12.81 -12.42 4.87
C ALA A 131 14.06 -13.18 4.41
N LYS A 132 14.48 -12.98 3.16
CA LYS A 132 15.66 -13.64 2.58
C LYS A 132 16.56 -12.61 1.92
N ILE A 133 17.86 -12.78 2.11
CA ILE A 133 18.90 -11.94 1.52
C ILE A 133 19.64 -12.79 0.48
N TRP A 134 19.60 -12.32 -0.75
CA TRP A 134 20.13 -13.00 -1.93
C TRP A 134 21.35 -12.26 -2.43
N ASN A 135 22.37 -12.99 -2.84
CA ASN A 135 23.45 -12.44 -3.65
C ASN A 135 23.21 -12.84 -5.09
N VAL A 136 22.74 -11.90 -5.92
CA VAL A 136 22.45 -12.17 -7.33
C VAL A 136 23.72 -12.32 -8.18
N ASN A 137 24.89 -11.90 -7.68
CA ASN A 137 26.17 -12.22 -8.33
C ASN A 137 26.54 -13.70 -8.17
N SER A 138 25.82 -14.45 -7.32
CA SER A 138 25.97 -15.88 -7.11
C SER A 138 24.59 -16.51 -6.89
N PRO A 139 23.73 -16.54 -7.92
CA PRO A 139 22.30 -16.86 -7.76
C PRO A 139 22.05 -18.32 -7.33
N GLN A 140 23.06 -19.18 -7.43
CA GLN A 140 23.01 -20.56 -6.95
C GLN A 140 23.32 -20.69 -5.44
N SER A 141 23.82 -19.63 -4.81
CA SER A 141 24.07 -19.62 -3.37
C SER A 141 22.76 -19.57 -2.59
N ALA A 142 22.70 -20.33 -1.50
CA ALA A 142 21.54 -20.29 -0.62
C ALA A 142 21.40 -18.89 0.01
N PRO A 143 20.19 -18.31 0.03
CA PRO A 143 19.99 -17.02 0.65
C PRO A 143 20.12 -17.11 2.17
N LEU A 144 20.64 -16.06 2.78
CA LEU A 144 20.56 -15.89 4.22
C LEU A 144 19.09 -15.64 4.60
N THR A 145 18.56 -16.44 5.53
CA THR A 145 17.15 -16.35 5.95
C THR A 145 17.02 -15.68 7.31
N LEU A 146 16.25 -14.59 7.36
CA LEU A 146 15.86 -13.90 8.59
C LEU A 146 14.58 -14.55 9.13
N LYS A 147 14.73 -15.37 10.17
CA LYS A 147 13.63 -16.11 10.80
C LYS A 147 13.35 -15.60 12.21
N GLY A 148 12.08 -15.32 12.51
CA GLY A 148 11.66 -14.94 13.87
C GLY A 148 10.29 -14.25 13.97
N HIS A 149 9.75 -13.73 12.87
CA HIS A 149 8.36 -13.28 12.82
C HIS A 149 7.38 -14.45 12.97
N GLN A 150 6.19 -14.18 13.52
CA GLN A 150 5.17 -15.20 13.78
C GLN A 150 4.05 -15.21 12.73
N ALA A 151 4.08 -14.27 11.78
CA ALA A 151 3.16 -14.17 10.68
C ALA A 151 3.86 -13.52 9.47
N ALA A 152 3.13 -13.39 8.36
CA ALA A 152 3.63 -12.86 7.10
C ALA A 152 4.50 -11.62 7.26
N VAL A 153 5.64 -11.58 6.57
CA VAL A 153 6.51 -10.41 6.49
C VAL A 153 6.13 -9.63 5.24
N TRP A 154 5.65 -8.40 5.43
CA TRP A 154 5.09 -7.58 4.34
C TRP A 154 6.10 -6.69 3.66
N CYS A 155 7.11 -6.22 4.40
CA CYS A 155 8.07 -5.25 3.90
C CYS A 155 9.41 -5.40 4.61
N VAL A 156 10.48 -5.00 3.92
CA VAL A 156 11.85 -4.94 4.45
C VAL A 156 12.57 -3.72 3.88
N VAL A 157 13.44 -3.11 4.68
CA VAL A 157 14.37 -2.05 4.26
C VAL A 157 15.74 -2.24 4.90
N GLU A 158 16.80 -1.79 4.21
CA GLU A 158 18.13 -1.63 4.81
C GLU A 158 18.29 -0.21 5.38
N LEU A 159 18.43 -0.12 6.70
CA LEU A 159 18.58 1.13 7.43
C LEU A 159 19.96 1.77 7.19
N GLY A 160 20.09 3.07 7.50
CA GLY A 160 21.33 3.82 7.26
C GLY A 160 22.55 3.33 8.05
N ASN A 161 22.34 2.60 9.14
CA ASN A 161 23.40 1.96 9.93
C ASN A 161 23.77 0.54 9.44
N GLY A 162 23.22 0.10 8.30
CA GLY A 162 23.49 -1.22 7.71
C GLY A 162 22.71 -2.37 8.33
N THR A 163 21.77 -2.12 9.24
CA THR A 163 20.84 -3.16 9.74
C THR A 163 19.62 -3.30 8.85
N TYR A 164 18.94 -4.45 8.92
CA TYR A 164 17.67 -4.65 8.22
C TYR A 164 16.50 -4.44 9.17
N ALA A 165 15.43 -3.81 8.69
CA ALA A 165 14.15 -3.73 9.40
C ALA A 165 13.09 -4.48 8.61
N THR A 166 12.36 -5.40 9.25
CA THR A 166 11.26 -6.17 8.64
C THR A 166 9.94 -5.86 9.35
N ALA A 167 8.86 -5.65 8.58
CA ALA A 167 7.52 -5.36 9.07
C ALA A 167 6.59 -6.56 8.82
N SER A 168 5.73 -6.90 9.78
CA SER A 168 4.95 -8.13 9.74
C SER A 168 3.49 -7.97 10.16
N ALA A 169 2.68 -8.92 9.68
CA ALA A 169 1.32 -9.19 10.17
C ALA A 169 1.27 -9.54 11.67
N ASP A 170 2.39 -9.91 12.28
CA ASP A 170 2.48 -10.13 13.73
C ASP A 170 2.49 -8.83 14.55
N LYS A 171 2.26 -7.69 13.88
CA LYS A 171 2.14 -6.33 14.47
C LYS A 171 3.46 -5.75 14.95
N THR A 172 4.57 -6.44 14.70
CA THR A 172 5.90 -5.99 15.12
C THR A 172 6.78 -5.62 13.94
N ILE A 173 7.82 -4.85 14.26
CA ILE A 173 8.96 -4.62 13.37
C ILE A 173 10.18 -5.31 14.01
N LYS A 174 10.98 -6.06 13.26
CA LYS A 174 12.21 -6.65 13.78
C LYS A 174 13.43 -6.02 13.12
N ILE A 175 14.46 -5.75 13.93
CA ILE A 175 15.74 -5.19 13.48
C ILE A 175 16.80 -6.29 13.52
N TRP A 176 17.56 -6.44 12.45
CA TRP A 176 18.50 -7.53 12.23
C TRP A 176 19.89 -7.01 11.87
N ARG A 177 20.92 -7.71 12.31
CA ARG A 177 22.28 -7.56 11.77
C ARG A 177 22.35 -8.11 10.35
N LYS A 178 23.38 -7.70 9.59
CA LYS A 178 23.62 -8.22 8.23
C LYS A 178 23.88 -9.73 8.16
N ASP A 179 24.40 -10.31 9.25
CA ASP A 179 24.63 -11.75 9.40
C ASP A 179 23.34 -12.55 9.73
N GLY A 180 22.21 -11.87 9.89
CA GLY A 180 20.91 -12.45 10.19
C GLY A 180 20.58 -12.56 11.68
N GLY A 181 21.47 -12.13 12.57
CA GLY A 181 21.20 -12.09 14.01
C GLY A 181 20.14 -11.04 14.36
N LEU A 182 19.06 -11.46 15.03
CA LEU A 182 18.04 -10.55 15.58
C LEU A 182 18.68 -9.62 16.62
N ILE A 183 18.44 -8.31 16.49
CA ILE A 183 18.87 -7.28 17.44
C ILE A 183 17.75 -6.97 18.42
N THR A 184 16.57 -6.63 17.90
CA THR A 184 15.42 -6.27 18.73
C THR A 184 14.09 -6.44 17.98
N SER A 185 13.00 -6.48 18.74
CA SER A 185 11.62 -6.49 18.23
C SER A 185 10.92 -5.25 18.75
N LEU A 186 10.42 -4.43 17.84
CA LEU A 186 9.74 -3.18 18.12
C LEU A 186 8.23 -3.45 18.18
N ALA A 187 7.64 -3.12 19.32
CA ALA A 187 6.19 -3.10 19.51
C ALA A 187 5.70 -1.64 19.49
N GLY A 188 4.45 -1.44 19.09
CA GLY A 188 3.81 -0.12 19.13
C GLY A 188 2.65 0.03 18.16
N HIS A 189 2.68 -0.67 17.03
CA HIS A 189 1.50 -0.85 16.19
C HIS A 189 0.54 -1.87 16.81
N THR A 190 -0.77 -1.66 16.65
CA THR A 190 -1.82 -2.53 17.21
C THR A 190 -2.40 -3.51 16.19
N ASP A 191 -1.97 -3.39 14.93
CA ASP A 191 -2.30 -4.27 13.82
C ASP A 191 -1.12 -4.41 12.85
N CYS A 192 -1.31 -5.22 11.79
CA CYS A 192 -0.32 -5.59 10.78
C CYS A 192 0.49 -4.39 10.29
N VAL A 193 1.82 -4.47 10.38
CA VAL A 193 2.70 -3.45 9.81
C VAL A 193 2.95 -3.79 8.34
N ARG A 194 2.58 -2.88 7.44
CA ARG A 194 2.47 -3.14 6.00
C ARG A 194 3.62 -2.57 5.18
N GLY A 195 4.13 -1.41 5.55
CA GLY A 195 5.16 -0.70 4.80
C GLY A 195 6.22 -0.09 5.69
N LEU A 196 7.43 0.03 5.15
CA LEU A 196 8.57 0.69 5.76
C LEU A 196 9.22 1.65 4.75
N ALA A 197 9.73 2.78 5.22
CA ALA A 197 10.53 3.69 4.40
C ALA A 197 11.68 4.29 5.22
N VAL A 198 12.89 4.28 4.67
CA VAL A 198 14.05 4.91 5.32
C VAL A 198 13.91 6.42 5.23
N ALA A 199 13.72 7.09 6.36
CA ALA A 199 13.49 8.52 6.43
C ALA A 199 14.79 9.32 6.48
N SER A 200 15.79 8.80 7.20
CA SER A 200 17.13 9.39 7.31
C SER A 200 18.17 8.31 7.64
N PRO A 201 19.47 8.64 7.72
CA PRO A 201 20.47 7.69 8.20
C PRO A 201 20.18 7.13 9.60
N GLU A 202 19.40 7.82 10.43
CA GLU A 202 19.13 7.48 11.83
C GLU A 202 17.67 7.08 12.11
N SER A 203 16.79 7.17 11.12
CA SER A 203 15.35 6.98 11.31
C SER A 203 14.64 6.33 10.12
N PHE A 204 13.51 5.69 10.41
CA PHE A 204 12.63 5.11 9.40
C PHE A 204 11.16 5.23 9.80
N LEU A 205 10.28 5.17 8.81
CA LEU A 205 8.84 5.22 8.98
C LEU A 205 8.24 3.82 8.83
N SER A 206 7.12 3.58 9.51
CA SER A 206 6.27 2.41 9.30
C SER A 206 4.81 2.81 9.15
N CYS A 207 4.05 2.07 8.34
CA CYS A 207 2.60 2.23 8.23
C CYS A 207 1.88 0.90 8.50
N SER A 208 0.66 0.96 9.03
CA SER A 208 -0.05 -0.22 9.53
C SER A 208 -1.54 -0.23 9.19
N ASN A 209 -2.13 -1.42 9.31
CA ASN A 209 -3.58 -1.63 9.34
C ASN A 209 -4.25 -0.96 10.55
N ASP A 210 -3.51 -0.50 11.57
CA ASP A 210 -4.08 0.29 12.67
C ASP A 210 -4.35 1.76 12.32
N ALA A 211 -4.30 2.10 11.02
CA ALA A 211 -4.49 3.43 10.46
C ALA A 211 -3.49 4.50 10.97
N SER A 212 -2.36 4.07 11.55
CA SER A 212 -1.29 4.97 12.00
C SER A 212 0.00 4.78 11.21
N ILE A 213 0.78 5.86 11.17
CA ILE A 213 2.17 5.86 10.71
C ILE A 213 3.06 6.18 11.91
N LYS A 214 4.21 5.55 12.04
CA LYS A 214 5.16 5.81 13.13
C LYS A 214 6.54 6.14 12.59
N LEU A 215 7.20 7.12 13.20
CA LEU A 215 8.60 7.43 12.96
C LEU A 215 9.43 6.82 14.08
N TRP A 216 10.46 6.06 13.71
CA TRP A 216 11.32 5.33 14.62
C TRP A 216 12.77 5.78 14.46
N THR A 217 13.55 5.73 15.54
CA THR A 217 15.01 5.68 15.43
C THR A 217 15.44 4.28 14.99
N ASN A 218 16.65 4.16 14.42
CA ASN A 218 17.25 2.85 14.13
C ASN A 218 17.54 2.00 15.39
N LYS A 219 17.41 2.59 16.58
CA LYS A 219 17.54 1.90 17.87
C LYS A 219 16.19 1.38 18.40
N GLY A 220 15.09 1.73 17.74
CA GLY A 220 13.75 1.24 18.08
C GLY A 220 12.89 2.18 18.91
N GLU A 221 13.31 3.43 19.11
CA GLU A 221 12.52 4.42 19.83
C GLU A 221 11.49 5.04 18.88
N CYS A 222 10.22 5.06 19.29
CA CYS A 222 9.16 5.73 18.54
C CYS A 222 9.23 7.25 18.80
N LEU A 223 9.65 8.01 17.80
CA LEU A 223 9.79 9.47 17.86
C LEU A 223 8.46 10.20 17.65
N ASN A 224 7.59 9.65 16.79
CA ASN A 224 6.31 10.27 16.48
C ASN A 224 5.28 9.25 15.98
N THR A 225 3.99 9.55 16.12
CA THR A 225 2.87 8.81 15.52
C THR A 225 1.96 9.78 14.78
N TYR A 226 1.70 9.50 13.51
CA TYR A 226 0.85 10.29 12.64
C TYR A 226 -0.50 9.59 12.46
N TYR A 227 -1.57 10.38 12.60
CA TYR A 227 -2.94 9.95 12.41
C TYR A 227 -3.57 10.77 11.27
N GLY A 228 -4.47 10.13 10.54
CA GLY A 228 -5.24 10.82 9.50
C GLY A 228 -5.99 9.86 8.60
N HIS A 229 -5.34 8.76 8.17
CA HIS A 229 -6.03 7.70 7.44
C HIS A 229 -7.18 7.15 8.27
N SER A 230 -8.30 6.85 7.61
CA SER A 230 -9.50 6.31 8.27
C SER A 230 -9.58 4.78 8.20
N ASN A 231 -8.62 4.15 7.53
CA ASN A 231 -8.56 2.71 7.33
C ASN A 231 -7.10 2.27 7.10
N TYR A 232 -6.88 1.01 6.73
CA TYR A 232 -5.58 0.38 6.59
C TYR A 232 -4.64 1.18 5.67
N ILE A 233 -3.38 1.33 6.09
CA ILE A 233 -2.34 1.97 5.28
C ILE A 233 -1.46 0.89 4.68
N TYR A 234 -1.35 0.87 3.35
CA TYR A 234 -0.70 -0.21 2.62
C TYR A 234 0.72 0.09 2.19
N SER A 235 1.04 1.36 1.96
CA SER A 235 2.33 1.75 1.43
C SER A 235 2.73 3.15 1.90
N ILE A 236 4.03 3.37 1.97
CA ILE A 236 4.65 4.60 2.41
C ILE A 236 5.94 4.82 1.61
N SER A 237 6.21 6.06 1.22
CA SER A 237 7.39 6.43 0.43
C SER A 237 7.88 7.81 0.86
N THR A 238 9.19 7.99 1.04
CA THR A 238 9.76 9.31 1.29
C THR A 238 9.61 10.20 0.07
N ASN A 239 9.34 11.48 0.28
CA ASN A 239 9.10 12.43 -0.80
C ASN A 239 10.23 13.46 -0.86
N PRO A 240 11.18 13.36 -1.81
CA PRO A 240 12.30 14.30 -1.90
C PRO A 240 11.85 15.72 -2.31
N GLY A 241 10.67 15.85 -2.92
CA GLY A 241 10.09 17.14 -3.29
C GLY A 241 9.46 17.91 -2.13
N VAL A 242 9.38 17.32 -0.94
CA VAL A 242 8.86 17.93 0.28
C VAL A 242 9.89 17.73 1.39
N ARG A 243 10.40 18.83 1.94
CA ARG A 243 11.43 18.75 2.99
C ARG A 243 10.93 17.91 4.18
N ASP A 244 11.72 16.89 4.52
CA ASP A 244 11.41 15.93 5.59
C ASP A 244 10.00 15.29 5.44
N GLY A 245 9.53 15.18 4.19
CA GLY A 245 8.18 14.75 3.85
C GLY A 245 8.11 13.34 3.29
N PHE A 246 6.91 12.79 3.28
CA PHE A 246 6.60 11.47 2.76
C PHE A 246 5.16 11.39 2.24
N ALA A 247 4.87 10.37 1.47
CA ALA A 247 3.52 10.03 1.03
C ALA A 247 3.09 8.67 1.60
N SER A 248 1.79 8.51 1.85
CA SER A 248 1.19 7.24 2.25
C SER A 248 -0.11 7.00 1.50
N CYS A 249 -0.50 5.74 1.34
CA CYS A 249 -1.76 5.38 0.70
C CYS A 249 -2.40 4.13 1.33
N GLY A 250 -3.71 3.96 1.13
CA GLY A 250 -4.43 2.90 1.86
C GLY A 250 -5.80 2.49 1.32
N GLU A 251 -6.48 1.71 2.14
CA GLU A 251 -7.85 1.16 1.94
C GLU A 251 -8.94 2.24 2.01
N ASP A 252 -8.62 3.45 2.49
CA ASP A 252 -9.56 4.57 2.48
C ASP A 252 -9.64 5.28 1.11
N GLY A 253 -9.10 4.65 0.06
CA GLY A 253 -9.06 5.18 -1.30
C GLY A 253 -8.23 6.46 -1.43
N SER A 254 -7.36 6.79 -0.46
CA SER A 254 -6.61 8.04 -0.45
C SER A 254 -5.11 7.86 -0.58
N VAL A 255 -4.47 8.86 -1.19
CA VAL A 255 -3.05 9.15 -1.03
C VAL A 255 -2.89 10.45 -0.25
N ARG A 256 -1.93 10.48 0.67
CA ARG A 256 -1.69 11.61 1.57
C ARG A 256 -0.24 12.02 1.55
N VAL A 257 0.03 13.31 1.66
CA VAL A 257 1.38 13.86 1.80
C VAL A 257 1.53 14.47 3.17
N TRP A 258 2.65 14.18 3.79
CA TRP A 258 2.97 14.56 5.15
C TRP A 258 4.22 15.42 5.15
N ALA A 259 4.21 16.47 5.98
CA ALA A 259 5.37 17.31 6.22
C ALA A 259 5.28 17.91 7.63
N ALA A 260 6.43 18.12 8.27
CA ALA A 260 6.52 18.82 9.55
C ALA A 260 5.53 18.31 10.63
N GLY A 261 5.28 16.99 10.70
CA GLY A 261 4.41 16.41 11.71
C GLY A 261 2.94 16.26 11.31
N HIS A 262 2.50 16.79 10.17
CA HIS A 262 1.09 16.88 9.82
C HIS A 262 0.82 16.41 8.38
N CYS A 263 -0.43 15.99 8.13
CA CYS A 263 -0.94 15.76 6.79
C CYS A 263 -1.14 17.12 6.12
N ILE A 264 -0.40 17.39 5.05
CA ILE A 264 -0.48 18.66 4.30
C ILE A 264 -1.34 18.53 3.05
N MET A 265 -1.55 17.32 2.53
CA MET A 265 -2.42 17.06 1.39
C MET A 265 -3.09 15.70 1.55
N GLN A 266 -4.35 15.62 1.14
CA GLN A 266 -5.08 14.37 0.97
C GLN A 266 -5.78 14.42 -0.38
N ALA A 267 -5.50 13.45 -1.25
CA ALA A 267 -6.22 13.24 -2.50
C ALA A 267 -6.98 11.92 -2.40
N ARG A 268 -8.29 11.95 -2.62
CA ARG A 268 -9.08 10.74 -2.79
C ARG A 268 -9.07 10.35 -4.27
N LEU A 269 -8.94 9.05 -4.51
CA LEU A 269 -8.98 8.46 -5.83
C LEU A 269 -10.34 7.76 -6.00
N PRO A 270 -10.85 7.60 -7.24
CA PRO A 270 -12.10 6.90 -7.50
C PRO A 270 -11.89 5.38 -7.48
N VAL A 271 -11.34 4.87 -6.37
CA VAL A 271 -10.95 3.48 -6.18
C VAL A 271 -11.28 3.03 -4.76
N HIS A 272 -11.44 1.71 -4.56
CA HIS A 272 -11.59 1.14 -3.22
C HIS A 272 -10.28 1.21 -2.44
N SER A 273 -9.18 0.83 -3.08
CA SER A 273 -7.89 0.73 -2.42
C SER A 273 -6.79 1.34 -3.28
N VAL A 274 -5.93 2.13 -2.64
CA VAL A 274 -4.64 2.53 -3.21
C VAL A 274 -3.57 1.63 -2.59
N TRP A 275 -3.07 0.68 -3.37
CA TRP A 275 -2.22 -0.40 -2.86
C TRP A 275 -0.78 0.01 -2.63
N SER A 276 -0.26 0.90 -3.48
CA SER A 276 1.16 1.26 -3.47
C SER A 276 1.36 2.72 -3.85
N VAL A 277 2.33 3.36 -3.20
CA VAL A 277 2.77 4.72 -3.52
C VAL A 277 4.30 4.75 -3.62
N VAL A 278 4.82 5.48 -4.61
CA VAL A 278 6.23 5.85 -4.70
C VAL A 278 6.35 7.32 -5.09
N CYS A 279 7.26 8.06 -4.46
CA CYS A 279 7.59 9.41 -4.89
C CYS A 279 8.80 9.38 -5.81
N LEU A 280 8.72 10.11 -6.93
CA LEU A 280 9.83 10.30 -7.86
C LEU A 280 10.79 11.37 -7.33
N ASP A 281 12.01 11.41 -7.87
CA ASP A 281 13.04 12.38 -7.46
C ASP A 281 12.63 13.85 -7.65
N ASN A 282 11.71 14.11 -8.60
CA ASN A 282 11.15 15.44 -8.86
C ASN A 282 10.03 15.83 -7.88
N GLY A 283 9.66 14.91 -6.98
CA GLY A 283 8.61 15.08 -5.97
C GLY A 283 7.21 14.68 -6.42
N ASP A 284 7.04 14.17 -7.65
CA ASP A 284 5.76 13.64 -8.12
C ASP A 284 5.42 12.34 -7.40
N ILE A 285 4.12 12.05 -7.28
CA ILE A 285 3.59 10.92 -6.53
C ILE A 285 2.96 9.95 -7.52
N VAL A 286 3.40 8.71 -7.49
CA VAL A 286 2.88 7.64 -8.35
C VAL A 286 2.13 6.65 -7.48
N THR A 287 0.91 6.29 -7.88
CA THR A 287 0.06 5.35 -7.15
C THR A 287 -0.35 4.17 -8.01
N GLY A 288 -0.30 2.96 -7.47
CA GLY A 288 -0.94 1.76 -8.02
C GLY A 288 -2.22 1.43 -7.24
N SER A 289 -3.34 1.22 -7.95
CA SER A 289 -4.67 1.14 -7.34
C SER A 289 -5.45 -0.12 -7.72
N SER A 290 -6.57 -0.37 -7.02
CA SER A 290 -7.42 -1.57 -7.19
C SER A 290 -8.11 -1.68 -8.55
N ASP A 291 -8.25 -0.57 -9.28
CA ASP A 291 -8.84 -0.51 -10.62
C ASP A 291 -7.87 -0.89 -11.75
N GLY A 292 -6.63 -1.27 -11.42
CA GLY A 292 -5.62 -1.62 -12.42
C GLY A 292 -4.95 -0.41 -13.07
N ILE A 293 -5.16 0.79 -12.54
CA ILE A 293 -4.61 2.03 -13.10
C ILE A 293 -3.44 2.52 -12.24
N VAL A 294 -2.37 2.96 -12.92
CA VAL A 294 -1.33 3.77 -12.31
C VAL A 294 -1.66 5.25 -12.53
N ARG A 295 -1.59 6.05 -11.47
CA ARG A 295 -1.81 7.52 -11.55
C ARG A 295 -0.58 8.26 -11.08
N VAL A 296 -0.26 9.36 -11.76
CA VAL A 296 0.84 10.27 -11.39
C VAL A 296 0.23 11.60 -10.97
N PHE A 297 0.63 12.11 -9.81
CA PHE A 297 0.24 13.42 -9.29
C PHE A 297 1.47 14.32 -9.19
N THR A 298 1.31 15.59 -9.55
CA THR A 298 2.41 16.54 -9.59
C THR A 298 2.03 17.85 -8.92
N LYS A 299 3.04 18.54 -8.37
CA LYS A 299 2.91 19.92 -7.89
C LYS A 299 3.27 20.97 -8.96
N ASP A 300 3.76 20.52 -10.11
CA ASP A 300 4.19 21.40 -11.20
C ASP A 300 3.01 21.68 -12.15
N PRO A 301 2.51 22.92 -12.22
CA PRO A 301 1.39 23.26 -13.10
C PRO A 301 1.65 22.97 -14.58
N ALA A 302 2.91 22.96 -15.03
CA ALA A 302 3.26 22.63 -16.40
C ALA A 302 2.99 21.15 -16.76
N ARG A 303 2.84 20.29 -15.75
CA ARG A 303 2.59 18.86 -15.91
C ARG A 303 1.17 18.44 -15.53
N TYR A 304 0.28 19.38 -15.23
CA TYR A 304 -1.11 19.03 -14.94
C TYR A 304 -1.78 18.34 -16.13
N ALA A 305 -2.67 17.41 -15.81
CA ALA A 305 -3.61 16.88 -16.78
C ALA A 305 -4.43 18.04 -17.37
N ASP A 306 -4.92 17.88 -18.60
CA ASP A 306 -5.80 18.89 -19.19
C ASP A 306 -7.11 19.00 -18.40
N GLU A 307 -7.82 20.12 -18.57
CA GLU A 307 -9.03 20.43 -17.79
C GLU A 307 -10.13 19.37 -17.94
N VAL A 308 -10.24 18.73 -19.11
CA VAL A 308 -11.22 17.67 -19.34
C VAL A 308 -10.89 16.45 -18.51
N THR A 309 -9.63 16.01 -18.53
CA THR A 309 -9.14 14.88 -17.72
C THR A 309 -9.26 15.16 -16.22
N LEU A 310 -8.90 16.36 -15.76
CA LEU A 310 -9.05 16.74 -14.35
C LEU A 310 -10.51 16.69 -13.90
N LYS A 311 -11.40 17.29 -14.67
CA LYS A 311 -12.83 17.29 -14.36
C LYS A 311 -13.42 15.89 -14.33
N ALA A 312 -13.06 15.05 -15.31
CA ALA A 312 -13.53 13.66 -15.34
C ALA A 312 -13.08 12.88 -14.10
N PHE A 313 -11.83 13.07 -13.66
CA PHE A 313 -11.32 12.47 -12.44
C PHE A 313 -12.09 12.95 -11.20
N ASP A 314 -12.32 14.26 -11.08
CA ASP A 314 -13.06 14.84 -9.95
C ASP A 314 -14.52 14.33 -9.92
N ASP A 315 -15.20 14.30 -11.07
CA ASP A 315 -16.57 13.78 -11.21
C ASP A 315 -16.65 12.29 -10.79
N GLU A 316 -15.65 11.47 -11.14
CA GLU A 316 -15.57 10.06 -10.72
C GLU A 316 -15.35 9.91 -9.21
N VAL A 317 -14.49 10.76 -8.64
CA VAL A 317 -14.22 10.79 -7.20
C VAL A 317 -15.48 11.17 -6.42
N GLU A 318 -16.18 12.22 -6.83
CA GLU A 318 -17.43 12.66 -6.21
C GLU A 318 -18.53 11.60 -6.31
N LYS A 319 -18.67 10.96 -7.47
CA LYS A 319 -19.61 9.86 -7.68
C LYS A 319 -19.35 8.70 -6.73
N MET A 320 -18.08 8.30 -6.58
CA MET A 320 -17.73 7.19 -5.70
C MET A 320 -17.94 7.53 -4.22
N GLN A 321 -17.62 8.75 -3.80
CA GLN A 321 -17.87 9.22 -2.43
C GLN A 321 -19.37 9.25 -2.13
N SER A 322 -20.17 9.81 -3.03
CA SER A 322 -21.63 9.85 -2.89
C SER A 322 -22.25 8.45 -2.80
N ALA A 323 -21.70 7.48 -3.54
CA ALA A 323 -22.12 6.09 -3.45
C ALA A 323 -21.73 5.45 -2.11
N ALA A 324 -20.52 5.71 -1.61
CA ALA A 324 -20.05 5.21 -0.33
C ALA A 324 -20.84 5.76 0.86
N GLU A 325 -21.27 7.03 0.81
CA GLU A 325 -22.16 7.63 1.83
C GLU A 325 -23.55 7.00 1.84
N GLN A 326 -23.97 6.41 0.71
CA GLN A 326 -25.23 5.66 0.60
C GLN A 326 -25.09 4.19 1.01
N GLU A 327 -23.91 3.74 1.46
CA GLU A 327 -23.64 2.37 1.88
C GLU A 327 -23.25 2.33 3.37
N ILE A 328 -23.85 1.41 4.14
CA ILE A 328 -23.50 1.16 5.55
C ILE A 328 -23.16 -0.32 5.70
N GLY A 329 -21.94 -0.63 6.16
CA GLY A 329 -21.49 -2.01 6.38
C GLY A 329 -21.50 -2.88 5.11
N GLY A 330 -21.33 -2.27 3.94
CA GLY A 330 -21.38 -2.96 2.63
C GLY A 330 -22.79 -3.16 2.06
N PHE A 331 -23.83 -2.58 2.67
CA PHE A 331 -25.20 -2.60 2.16
C PHE A 331 -25.63 -1.22 1.72
N LYS A 332 -26.25 -1.11 0.54
CA LYS A 332 -26.90 0.12 0.11
C LYS A 332 -28.06 0.44 1.04
N LEU A 333 -28.10 1.67 1.53
CA LEU A 333 -29.14 2.18 2.41
C LEU A 333 -30.54 2.06 1.78
N SER A 334 -30.64 2.11 0.45
CA SER A 334 -31.90 1.92 -0.30
C SER A 334 -32.37 0.47 -0.34
N GLU A 335 -31.48 -0.51 -0.17
CA GLU A 335 -31.78 -1.94 -0.24
C GLU A 335 -32.08 -2.54 1.14
N LEU A 336 -31.80 -1.79 2.22
CA LEU A 336 -32.12 -2.20 3.58
C LEU A 336 -33.63 -2.11 3.83
N PRO A 337 -34.24 -3.17 4.38
CA PRO A 337 -35.67 -3.18 4.66
C PRO A 337 -36.03 -2.19 5.78
N GLY A 338 -37.26 -1.67 5.75
CA GLY A 338 -37.79 -0.80 6.79
C GLY A 338 -38.27 -1.59 8.03
N PRO A 339 -38.80 -0.89 9.05
CA PRO A 339 -39.27 -1.48 10.30
C PRO A 339 -40.27 -2.63 10.12
N GLU A 340 -41.02 -2.62 9.02
CA GLU A 340 -41.97 -3.67 8.63
C GLU A 340 -41.32 -5.05 8.54
N ALA A 341 -40.03 -5.16 8.24
CA ALA A 341 -39.36 -6.45 8.17
C ALA A 341 -39.15 -7.13 9.54
N LEU A 342 -39.40 -6.43 10.64
CA LEU A 342 -39.45 -7.01 11.98
C LEU A 342 -40.80 -7.66 12.30
N LEU A 343 -41.81 -7.49 11.44
CA LEU A 343 -43.11 -8.16 11.58
C LEU A 343 -43.02 -9.65 11.21
N GLU A 344 -42.04 -10.02 10.39
CA GLU A 344 -41.76 -11.42 10.06
C GLU A 344 -40.89 -12.05 11.16
N PRO A 345 -41.37 -13.12 11.83
CA PRO A 345 -40.59 -13.85 12.82
C PRO A 345 -39.29 -14.39 12.24
N GLY A 346 -38.21 -14.37 13.03
CA GLY A 346 -36.96 -15.03 12.67
C GLY A 346 -37.12 -16.55 12.58
N LYS A 347 -36.27 -17.19 11.79
CA LYS A 347 -36.30 -18.64 11.57
C LYS A 347 -35.44 -19.41 12.56
N THR A 348 -34.38 -18.77 13.06
CA THR A 348 -33.41 -19.36 13.98
C THR A 348 -33.05 -18.37 15.07
N ASP A 349 -32.84 -18.87 16.29
CA ASP A 349 -32.39 -18.05 17.41
C ASP A 349 -31.05 -17.38 17.09
N GLY A 350 -30.90 -16.10 17.44
CA GLY A 350 -29.71 -15.30 17.13
C GLY A 350 -29.61 -14.78 15.69
N GLN A 351 -30.57 -15.09 14.81
CA GLN A 351 -30.60 -14.55 13.44
C GLN A 351 -30.52 -13.02 13.48
N THR A 352 -29.65 -12.40 12.67
CA THR A 352 -29.52 -10.94 12.60
C THR A 352 -30.25 -10.34 11.40
N LYS A 353 -30.80 -9.14 11.57
CA LYS A 353 -31.40 -8.35 10.49
C LYS A 353 -31.03 -6.87 10.65
N LEU A 354 -30.58 -6.26 9.55
CA LEU A 354 -30.37 -4.81 9.47
C LEU A 354 -31.65 -4.15 9.01
N VAL A 355 -32.07 -3.12 9.72
CA VAL A 355 -33.33 -2.41 9.47
C VAL A 355 -33.09 -0.92 9.42
N ARG A 356 -33.52 -0.29 8.33
CA ARG A 356 -33.44 1.15 8.15
C ARG A 356 -34.57 1.86 8.88
N ARG A 357 -34.23 2.85 9.70
CA ARG A 357 -35.18 3.77 10.37
C ARG A 357 -34.81 5.21 10.01
N GLY A 358 -35.37 5.71 8.91
CA GLY A 358 -35.04 7.05 8.39
C GLY A 358 -33.61 7.08 7.82
N THR A 359 -32.72 7.86 8.46
CA THR A 359 -31.28 7.94 8.14
C THR A 359 -30.43 6.94 8.92
N ASN A 360 -30.96 6.29 9.95
CA ASN A 360 -30.19 5.39 10.81
C ASN A 360 -30.43 3.92 10.42
N VAL A 361 -29.45 3.06 10.67
CA VAL A 361 -29.55 1.61 10.47
C VAL A 361 -29.33 0.92 11.80
N LYS A 362 -30.32 0.14 12.23
CA LYS A 362 -30.26 -0.62 13.48
C LYS A 362 -30.14 -2.10 13.18
N CYS A 363 -29.32 -2.79 13.97
CA CYS A 363 -29.18 -4.24 13.93
C CYS A 363 -30.09 -4.87 14.98
N TYR A 364 -30.87 -5.88 14.58
CA TYR A 364 -31.73 -6.66 15.46
C TYR A 364 -31.31 -8.12 15.44
N SER A 365 -31.47 -8.80 16.56
CA SER A 365 -31.30 -10.25 16.69
C SER A 365 -32.62 -10.90 17.12
N TRP A 366 -32.95 -12.04 16.52
CA TRP A 366 -34.16 -12.78 16.85
C TRP A 366 -33.99 -13.61 18.13
N SER A 367 -34.94 -13.47 19.06
CA SER A 367 -35.08 -14.30 20.26
C SER A 367 -36.24 -15.28 20.07
N MET A 368 -35.94 -16.57 19.92
CA MET A 368 -36.95 -17.63 19.86
C MET A 368 -37.67 -17.80 21.20
N ALA A 369 -36.98 -17.55 22.31
CA ALA A 369 -37.53 -17.67 23.65
C ALA A 369 -38.61 -16.61 23.92
N GLU A 370 -38.40 -15.39 23.44
CA GLU A 370 -39.31 -14.25 23.62
C GLU A 370 -40.24 -14.06 22.41
N ASN A 371 -39.96 -14.76 21.30
CA ASN A 371 -40.64 -14.63 20.01
C ASN A 371 -40.63 -13.18 19.48
N THR A 372 -39.51 -12.48 19.67
CA THR A 372 -39.34 -11.06 19.33
C THR A 372 -37.97 -10.76 18.73
N TRP A 373 -37.92 -9.69 17.93
CA TRP A 373 -36.66 -9.09 17.48
C TRP A 373 -36.16 -8.09 18.53
N ASN A 374 -34.97 -8.35 19.07
CA ASN A 374 -34.32 -7.48 20.04
C ASN A 374 -33.27 -6.61 19.34
N GLU A 375 -33.29 -5.30 19.61
CA GLU A 375 -32.28 -4.38 19.08
C GLU A 375 -30.94 -4.66 19.76
N ILE A 376 -29.89 -4.90 18.95
CA ILE A 376 -28.55 -5.24 19.45
C ILE A 376 -27.47 -4.22 19.08
N GLY A 377 -27.81 -3.16 18.33
CA GLY A 377 -26.89 -2.04 18.10
C GLY A 377 -27.29 -1.09 16.97
N ASP A 378 -26.61 0.06 16.90
CA ASP A 378 -26.63 0.99 15.78
C ASP A 378 -25.41 0.73 14.88
N VAL A 379 -25.61 0.70 13.57
CA VAL A 379 -24.55 0.45 12.58
C VAL A 379 -23.96 1.77 12.05
N MET A 380 -24.49 2.92 12.47
CA MET A 380 -23.90 4.21 12.15
C MET A 380 -22.59 4.40 12.91
N GLY A 381 -21.47 4.50 12.18
CA GLY A 381 -20.22 5.06 12.71
C GLY A 381 -20.45 6.51 13.10
N ALA A 382 -20.80 6.76 14.37
CA ALA A 382 -20.99 8.10 14.88
C ALA A 382 -19.63 8.76 15.13
N ASN A 383 -19.29 9.76 14.30
CA ASN A 383 -18.65 10.96 14.85
C ASN A 383 -19.67 11.60 15.80
N PRO A 384 -19.40 11.74 17.10
CA PRO A 384 -20.28 12.51 17.95
C PRO A 384 -20.24 13.99 17.50
N PRO A 385 -21.40 14.66 17.39
CA PRO A 385 -21.43 16.09 17.12
C PRO A 385 -20.72 16.83 18.26
N SER A 386 -19.88 17.80 17.90
CA SER A 386 -19.27 18.72 18.84
C SER A 386 -20.37 19.52 19.55
N GLU A 387 -20.76 19.09 20.74
CA GLU A 387 -21.47 19.96 21.65
C GLU A 387 -20.51 21.08 22.09
N GLY A 388 -20.83 22.29 21.63
CA GLY A 388 -20.13 23.51 22.00
C GLY A 388 -20.20 23.70 23.51
N LYS A 389 -19.03 23.72 24.14
CA LYS A 389 -18.89 24.32 25.48
C LYS A 389 -19.03 25.82 25.34
N THR A 390 -20.19 26.31 25.75
CA THR A 390 -20.38 27.70 26.14
C THR A 390 -19.79 27.91 27.54
N MET A 391 -18.92 28.92 27.64
CA MET A 391 -18.20 29.48 28.80
C MET A 391 -17.20 28.61 29.56
#